data_AF-A0A1H5SKU9-F1
#
_entry.id   AF-A0A1H5SKU9-F1
#
_cell.length_a   1.000
_cell.length_b   1.000
_cell.length_c   1.000
_cell.angle_alpha   90.00
_cell.angle_beta   90.00
_cell.angle_gamma   90.00
#
_symmetry.space_group_name_H-M   'P 1'
#
loop_
_entity.id
_entity.type
_entity.pdbx_description
1 polymer ?
#
loop_
_entity_poly.entity_id
_entity_poly.type
_entity_poly.pdbx_seq_one_letter_code
_entity_poly.pdbx_strand_id
1 'polypeptide(L)' 'MADKRNMINDRVLENVNGGAGANSSEFRARRKEFDDAWSALKMEASGFSGMKMAELYDEWELAGYSPDASTFLATKKA' A
#
# COMPACT_ATOMS: atom_id res chain seq x y z
N MET A 1 -11.18 -35.42 -26.42
CA MET A 1 -10.22 -34.49 -25.78
C MET A 1 -10.74 -33.08 -25.95
N ALA A 2 -11.15 -32.43 -24.86
CA ALA A 2 -11.26 -30.98 -24.68
C ALA A 2 -11.97 -30.74 -23.33
N ASP A 3 -11.18 -30.71 -22.26
CA ASP A 3 -11.62 -30.42 -20.91
C ASP A 3 -12.19 -28.99 -20.79
N LYS A 4 -13.46 -28.89 -20.36
CA LYS A 4 -14.18 -27.67 -20.01
C LYS A 4 -13.65 -27.04 -18.71
N ARG A 5 -12.36 -26.67 -18.66
CA ARG A 5 -11.73 -26.10 -17.46
C ARG A 5 -10.80 -24.92 -17.74
N ASN A 6 -11.08 -24.10 -18.75
CA ASN A 6 -10.32 -22.85 -18.92
C ASN A 6 -11.13 -21.71 -19.53
N MET A 7 -12.34 -21.49 -19.03
CA MET A 7 -13.00 -20.18 -19.17
C MET A 7 -12.56 -19.30 -18.01
N ILE A 8 -11.26 -19.00 -17.94
CA ILE A 8 -10.83 -17.85 -17.16
C ILE A 8 -11.36 -16.66 -17.96
N ASN A 9 -12.48 -16.11 -17.49
CA ASN A 9 -13.11 -14.91 -18.02
C ASN A 9 -12.02 -13.86 -18.28
N ASP A 10 -11.86 -13.40 -19.52
CA ASP A 10 -11.06 -12.19 -19.84
C ASP A 10 -11.40 -11.03 -18.89
N ARG A 11 -12.65 -10.97 -18.44
CA ARG A 11 -13.16 -10.01 -17.47
C ARG A 11 -12.55 -10.11 -16.06
N VAL A 12 -12.04 -11.29 -15.68
CA VAL A 12 -11.27 -11.49 -14.44
C VAL A 12 -9.84 -11.00 -14.64
N LEU A 13 -9.25 -11.22 -15.84
CA LEU A 13 -7.94 -10.66 -16.21
C LEU A 13 -7.95 -9.13 -16.30
N GLU A 14 -9.05 -8.51 -16.76
CA GLU A 14 -9.23 -7.05 -16.71
C GLU A 14 -9.39 -6.50 -15.28
N ASN A 15 -9.67 -7.37 -14.31
CA ASN A 15 -9.69 -7.03 -12.88
C ASN A 15 -8.43 -7.48 -12.14
N VAL A 16 -7.43 -8.07 -12.82
CA VAL A 16 -6.11 -8.31 -12.25
C VAL A 16 -5.34 -6.98 -12.26
N ASN A 17 -5.76 -6.12 -11.34
CA ASN A 17 -4.90 -5.39 -10.42
C ASN A 17 -3.56 -4.91 -11.00
N GLY A 18 -3.58 -3.83 -11.78
CA GLY A 18 -2.32 -3.18 -12.20
C GLY A 18 -2.43 -1.96 -13.13
N GLY A 19 -3.57 -1.73 -13.80
CA GLY A 19 -3.62 -0.76 -14.91
C GLY A 19 -4.21 0.63 -14.65
N ALA A 20 -5.10 0.80 -13.66
CA ALA A 20 -5.91 2.02 -13.55
C ALA A 20 -5.52 3.00 -12.43
N GLY A 21 -4.60 2.61 -11.52
CA GLY A 21 -4.32 3.37 -10.31
C GLY A 21 -3.05 4.23 -10.33
N ALA A 22 -2.11 3.99 -11.24
CA ALA A 22 -0.75 4.57 -11.20
C ALA A 22 -0.68 6.10 -11.39
N ASN A 23 -1.82 6.79 -11.55
CA ASN A 23 -1.91 8.25 -11.65
C ASN A 23 -3.11 8.84 -10.88
N SER A 24 -3.69 8.11 -9.92
CA SER A 24 -4.77 8.66 -9.11
C SER A 24 -4.18 9.57 -8.04
N SER A 25 -4.63 10.82 -7.98
CA SER A 25 -4.30 11.80 -6.93
C SER A 25 -4.37 11.20 -5.51
N GLU A 26 -5.18 10.16 -5.32
CA GLU A 26 -5.26 9.34 -4.12
C GLU A 26 -3.92 8.69 -3.71
N PHE A 27 -3.12 8.14 -4.63
CA PHE A 27 -1.81 7.56 -4.27
C PHE A 27 -0.85 8.65 -3.76
N ARG A 28 -0.91 9.84 -4.36
CA ARG A 28 -0.11 10.99 -3.89
C ARG A 28 -0.61 11.51 -2.55
N ALA A 29 -1.92 11.53 -2.34
CA ALA A 29 -2.53 11.87 -1.05
C ALA A 29 -2.11 10.87 0.04
N ARG A 30 -2.27 9.56 -0.22
CA ARG A 30 -1.88 8.48 0.70
C ARG A 30 -0.39 8.49 1.04
N ARG A 31 0.48 8.69 0.04
CA ARG A 31 1.92 8.81 0.28
C ARG A 31 2.26 10.05 1.10
N LYS A 32 1.55 11.16 0.88
CA LYS A 32 1.68 12.37 1.71
C LYS A 32 1.16 12.14 3.14
N GLU A 33 0.06 11.43 3.31
CA GLU A 33 -0.48 11.06 4.64
C GLU A 33 0.51 10.17 5.40
N PHE A 34 1.15 9.23 4.71
CA PHE A 34 2.17 8.38 5.29
C PHE A 34 3.45 9.14 5.65
N ASP A 35 3.92 10.02 4.78
CA ASP A 35 5.06 10.90 5.03
C ASP A 35 4.81 11.86 6.20
N ASP A 36 3.62 12.46 6.26
CA ASP A 36 3.19 13.34 7.35
C ASP A 36 3.13 12.57 8.67
N ALA A 37 2.52 11.38 8.67
CA ALA A 37 2.46 10.51 9.84
C ALA A 37 3.85 10.03 10.29
N TRP A 38 4.75 9.71 9.35
CA TRP A 38 6.13 9.31 9.62
C TRP A 38 6.92 10.43 10.32
N SER A 39 6.78 11.65 9.80
CA SER A 39 7.36 12.86 10.37
C SER A 39 6.76 13.21 11.73
N ALA A 40 5.42 13.17 11.85
CA ALA A 40 4.69 13.46 13.08
C ALA A 40 5.05 12.49 14.22
N LEU A 41 5.19 11.19 13.91
CA LEU A 41 5.61 10.17 14.87
C LEU A 41 7.11 10.18 15.15
N LYS A 42 7.88 11.02 14.45
CA LYS A 42 9.35 11.09 14.51
C LYS A 42 9.98 9.70 14.42
N MET A 43 9.54 8.93 13.42
CA MET A 43 10.03 7.57 13.16
C MET A 43 11.55 7.57 12.94
N GLU A 44 12.07 8.52 12.16
CA GLU A 44 13.53 8.68 11.96
C GLU A 44 14.27 8.98 13.27
N ALA A 45 13.70 9.85 14.11
CA ALA A 45 14.28 10.14 15.43
C ALA A 45 14.19 8.95 16.40
N SER A 46 13.28 8.00 16.13
CA SER A 46 13.15 6.75 16.87
C SER A 46 14.11 5.66 16.36
N GLY A 47 14.94 5.97 15.35
CA GLY A 47 15.92 5.04 14.77
C GLY A 47 15.40 4.23 13.58
N PHE A 48 14.18 4.50 13.10
CA PHE A 48 13.69 3.87 11.88
C PHE A 48 14.38 4.49 10.67
N SER A 49 15.04 3.66 9.85
CA SER A 49 15.68 4.11 8.62
C SER A 49 14.65 4.36 7.50
N GLY A 50 14.96 5.25 6.55
CA GLY A 50 14.11 5.48 5.36
C GLY A 50 13.85 4.23 4.51
N MET A 51 14.70 3.21 4.61
CA MET A 51 14.44 1.89 4.01
C MET A 51 13.23 1.20 4.66
N LYS A 52 13.09 1.33 5.99
CA LYS A 52 11.95 0.80 6.74
C LYS A 52 10.68 1.56 6.46
N MET A 53 10.79 2.86 6.15
CA MET A 53 9.67 3.66 5.67
C MET A 53 9.10 3.08 4.37
N ALA A 54 9.96 2.74 3.41
CA ALA A 54 9.54 2.14 2.15
C ALA A 54 8.89 0.76 2.37
N GLU A 55 9.49 -0.10 3.20
CA GLU A 55 8.90 -1.41 3.54
C GLU A 55 7.52 -1.27 4.20
N LEU A 56 7.37 -0.35 5.15
CA LEU A 56 6.12 -0.12 5.87
C LEU A 56 5.05 0.49 4.97
N TYR A 57 5.44 1.34 4.02
CA TYR A 57 4.52 1.88 3.01
C TYR A 57 4.02 0.77 2.09
N ASP A 58 4.89 -0.15 1.67
CA ASP A 58 4.54 -1.31 0.85
C ASP A 58 3.59 -2.26 1.60
N GLU A 59 3.88 -2.56 2.88
CA GLU A 59 2.96 -3.31 3.75
C GLU A 59 1.60 -2.62 3.90
N TRP A 60 1.59 -1.29 4.04
CA TRP A 60 0.37 -0.51 4.19
C TRP A 60 -0.45 -0.46 2.89
N GLU A 61 0.22 -0.40 1.73
CA GLU A 61 -0.39 -0.53 0.42
C GLU A 61 -0.98 -1.94 0.22
N LEU A 62 -0.26 -2.99 0.59
CA LEU A 62 -0.73 -4.38 0.56
C LEU A 62 -1.94 -4.61 1.49
N ALA A 63 -1.99 -3.90 2.62
CA ALA A 63 -3.14 -3.90 3.52
C ALA A 63 -4.34 -3.10 2.99
N GLY A 64 -4.24 -2.49 1.80
CA GLY A 64 -5.30 -1.69 1.20
C GLY A 64 -5.45 -0.31 1.83
N TYR A 65 -4.37 0.26 2.37
CA TYR A 65 -4.34 1.56 3.05
C TYR A 65 -5.25 1.63 4.28
N SER A 66 -5.37 0.52 5.02
CA SER A 66 -6.20 0.41 6.22
C SER A 66 -5.42 -0.22 7.37
N PRO A 67 -5.44 0.35 8.60
CA PRO A 67 -6.06 1.63 9.00
C PRO A 67 -5.28 2.85 8.46
N ASP A 68 -5.56 4.08 8.92
CA ASP A 68 -4.81 5.28 8.49
C ASP A 68 -3.30 5.15 8.73
N ALA A 69 -2.48 5.86 7.94
CA ALA A 69 -1.03 5.74 8.01
C ALA A 69 -0.45 6.01 9.40
N SER A 70 -1.00 6.98 10.13
CA SER A 70 -0.60 7.30 11.50
C SER A 70 -0.90 6.17 12.48
N THR A 71 -2.05 5.52 12.37
CA THR A 71 -2.44 4.37 13.20
C THR A 71 -1.58 3.16 12.88
N PHE A 72 -1.33 2.90 11.59
CA PHE A 72 -0.46 1.82 11.13
C PHE A 72 0.97 2.01 11.65
N LEU A 73 1.53 3.20 11.46
CA LEU A 73 2.87 3.55 11.93
C LEU A 73 2.96 3.53 13.47
N ALA A 74 1.97 4.05 14.19
CA ALA A 74 1.94 3.98 15.64
C ALA A 74 1.95 2.53 16.17
N THR A 75 1.25 1.61 15.48
CA THR A 75 1.25 0.17 15.81
C THR A 75 2.62 -0.47 15.59
N LYS A 76 3.38 -0.02 14.59
CA LYS A 76 4.71 -0.54 14.27
C LYS A 76 5.83 0.06 15.13
N LYS A 77 5.57 1.24 15.72
CA LYS A 77 6.46 1.91 16.66
C LYS A 77 6.33 1.38 18.09
N ALA A 78 5.13 0.93 18.47
CA ALA A 78 4.84 0.35 19.79
C ALA A 78 5.58 -0.98 19.99
#